data_AF-A0A520K212-F1
#
_entry.id   AF-A0A520K212-F1
#
_cell.length_a   1.000
_cell.length_b   1.000
_cell.length_c   1.000
_cell.angle_alpha   90.00
_cell.angle_beta   90.00
_cell.angle_gamma   90.00
#
_symmetry.space_group_name_H-M   'P 1'
#
loop_
_entity.id
_entity.type
_entity.pdbx_description
1 polymer ?
#
loop_
_entity_poly.entity_id
_entity_poly.type
_entity_poly.pdbx_seq_one_letter_code
_entity_poly.pdbx_strand_id
1 'polypeptide(L)'
;MSKIKFHGVSLEPVRVDVRHISDSIVTEILQGIAHHLVVFADVTTIAYVGDKPIRNANVLYEVGLAHAIRLPEEVILFRSDEDQLIFDITNVRVNSYDPDTDPSTARELVIDSMNNALKEIDLKRHLSVRRAAESLDYPSWMALAEAQHGDITHPVMRTMGQAIGNASRARAIERLLDLGALKTEYLQVTPELFKSAGGGPAENMFRYHTTPFGSAIFEEGTARILSPEIVSILKEHFQNETKDS
;
A
#
# COMPACT_ATOMS: atom_id res chain seq x y z
N MET A 1 21.30 19.29 4.44
CA MET A 1 20.73 18.01 4.91
C MET A 1 19.21 18.11 4.83
N SER A 2 18.53 17.09 4.28
CA SER A 2 17.06 17.06 4.20
C SER A 2 16.47 17.09 5.62
N LYS A 3 15.57 18.05 5.88
CA LYS A 3 14.86 18.17 7.17
C LYS A 3 13.65 17.23 7.26
N ILE A 4 13.29 16.56 6.17
CA ILE A 4 12.15 15.64 6.10
C ILE A 4 12.68 14.23 6.31
N LYS A 5 12.13 13.52 7.31
CA LYS A 5 12.53 12.16 7.66
C LYS A 5 11.32 11.25 7.77
N PHE A 6 11.48 10.02 7.31
CA PHE A 6 10.49 8.95 7.43
C PHE A 6 11.16 7.72 8.06
N HIS A 7 10.63 7.23 9.18
CA HIS A 7 11.26 6.18 10.02
C HIS A 7 12.77 6.39 10.27
N GLY A 8 13.18 7.64 10.53
CA GLY A 8 14.59 7.99 10.79
C GLY A 8 15.48 8.15 9.55
N VAL A 9 14.97 7.82 8.36
CA VAL A 9 15.68 7.99 7.07
C VAL A 9 15.36 9.35 6.47
N SER A 10 16.38 10.09 6.04
CA SER A 10 16.20 11.36 5.32
C SER A 10 15.62 11.11 3.93
N LEU A 11 14.58 11.86 3.56
CA LEU A 11 13.99 11.76 2.23
C LEU A 11 14.73 12.65 1.23
N GLU A 12 14.80 12.18 -0.02
CA GLU A 12 15.37 12.91 -1.15
C GLU A 12 14.27 13.27 -2.16
N PRO A 13 14.24 14.52 -2.64
CA PRO A 13 13.30 14.90 -3.69
C PRO A 13 13.73 14.29 -5.02
N VAL A 14 12.81 13.59 -5.68
CA VAL A 14 13.03 13.06 -7.03
C VAL A 14 12.18 13.86 -8.00
N ARG A 15 12.85 14.52 -8.94
CA ARG A 15 12.18 15.19 -10.04
C ARG A 15 12.08 14.22 -11.21
N VAL A 16 10.84 13.98 -11.64
CA VAL A 16 10.46 12.87 -12.50
C VAL A 16 10.93 13.07 -13.96
N ASP A 17 11.15 14.31 -14.39
CA ASP A 17 11.54 14.71 -15.76
C ASP A 17 13.07 14.75 -16.02
N VAL A 18 13.91 14.43 -15.04
CA VAL A 18 15.37 14.64 -15.13
C VAL A 18 16.13 13.49 -15.79
N ARG A 19 15.51 12.31 -15.97
CA ARG A 19 16.17 11.13 -16.57
C ARG A 19 15.77 10.96 -18.04
N HIS A 20 16.70 11.29 -18.95
CA HIS A 20 16.50 11.17 -20.40
C HIS A 20 16.82 9.76 -20.97
N ILE A 21 16.47 8.68 -20.26
CA ILE A 21 17.00 7.34 -20.60
C ILE A 21 15.95 6.40 -21.25
N SER A 22 14.64 6.66 -21.17
CA SER A 22 13.64 5.79 -21.84
C SER A 22 12.83 6.45 -22.95
N ASP A 23 12.39 5.62 -23.90
CA ASP A 23 11.48 5.97 -25.01
C ASP A 23 10.04 6.33 -24.54
N SER A 24 9.75 6.31 -23.24
CA SER A 24 8.42 6.65 -22.71
C SER A 24 8.51 7.43 -21.40
N ILE A 25 8.64 8.76 -21.53
CA ILE A 25 8.51 9.74 -20.44
C ILE A 25 7.24 9.46 -19.60
N VAL A 26 6.15 9.03 -20.25
CA VAL A 26 4.88 8.70 -19.57
C VAL A 26 5.04 7.51 -18.62
N THR A 27 5.77 6.48 -19.02
CA THR A 27 6.00 5.30 -18.18
C THR A 27 6.86 5.65 -16.98
N GLU A 28 7.89 6.48 -17.17
CA GLU A 28 8.72 6.98 -16.06
C GLU A 28 7.89 7.84 -15.10
N ILE A 29 7.03 8.70 -15.63
CA ILE A 29 6.12 9.52 -14.81
C ILE A 29 5.19 8.63 -13.97
N LEU A 30 4.53 7.66 -14.60
CA LEU A 30 3.64 6.75 -13.89
C LEU A 30 4.37 5.92 -12.84
N GLN A 31 5.56 5.41 -13.14
CA GLN A 31 6.37 4.67 -12.18
C GLN A 31 6.86 5.57 -11.04
N GLY A 32 7.25 6.80 -11.33
CA GLY A 32 7.62 7.81 -10.34
C GLY A 32 6.46 8.09 -9.40
N ILE A 33 5.31 8.45 -9.96
CA ILE A 33 4.09 8.69 -9.18
C ILE A 33 3.70 7.45 -8.39
N ALA A 34 3.78 6.24 -8.94
CA ALA A 34 3.31 5.00 -8.29
C ALA A 34 4.22 4.43 -7.19
N HIS A 35 5.52 4.76 -7.19
CA HIS A 35 6.48 4.15 -6.25
C HIS A 35 7.06 5.10 -5.20
N HIS A 36 6.89 6.43 -5.33
CA HIS A 36 7.37 7.37 -4.32
C HIS A 36 6.41 7.48 -3.11
N LEU A 37 6.91 7.99 -1.99
CA LEU A 37 6.14 8.04 -0.74
C LEU A 37 5.04 9.11 -0.78
N VAL A 38 5.35 10.27 -1.37
CA VAL A 38 4.49 11.44 -1.42
C VAL A 38 4.77 12.16 -2.74
N VAL A 39 3.72 12.68 -3.36
CA VAL A 39 3.76 13.57 -4.52
C VAL A 39 3.61 15.00 -4.03
N PHE A 40 4.52 15.86 -4.45
CA PHE A 40 4.48 17.29 -4.19
C PHE A 40 4.37 18.04 -5.50
N ALA A 41 3.43 18.97 -5.59
CA ALA A 41 3.23 19.79 -6.79
C ALA A 41 2.92 21.24 -6.44
N ASP A 42 3.54 22.14 -7.21
CA ASP A 42 3.26 23.57 -7.19
C ASP A 42 2.34 23.90 -8.37
N VAL A 43 1.11 24.32 -8.06
CA VAL A 43 0.06 24.67 -9.04
C VAL A 43 -0.12 26.17 -9.16
N THR A 44 0.90 26.96 -8.82
CA THR A 44 0.90 28.42 -8.97
C THR A 44 0.68 28.83 -10.44
N THR A 45 -0.05 29.92 -10.64
CA THR A 45 -0.22 30.55 -11.95
C THR A 45 1.12 31.02 -12.50
N ILE A 46 1.48 30.60 -13.72
CA ILE A 46 2.75 30.95 -14.38
C ILE A 46 2.61 32.09 -15.40
N ALA A 47 1.40 32.34 -15.90
CA ALA A 47 1.11 33.38 -16.88
C ALA A 47 -0.39 33.72 -16.89
N TYR A 48 -0.76 34.77 -17.61
CA TYR A 48 -2.16 35.12 -17.87
C TYR A 48 -2.42 35.29 -19.37
N VAL A 49 -3.60 34.88 -19.83
CA VAL A 49 -4.11 35.17 -21.17
C VAL A 49 -5.41 35.95 -21.01
N GLY A 50 -5.32 37.27 -21.19
CA GLY A 50 -6.37 38.18 -20.72
C GLY A 50 -6.50 38.08 -19.20
N ASP A 51 -7.73 37.91 -18.71
CA ASP A 51 -8.01 37.73 -17.28
C ASP A 51 -7.95 36.26 -16.81
N LYS A 52 -7.50 35.34 -17.68
CA LYS A 52 -7.48 33.91 -17.36
C LYS A 52 -6.10 33.47 -16.87
N PRO A 53 -5.99 32.84 -15.68
CA PRO A 53 -4.74 32.29 -15.19
C PRO A 53 -4.33 31.07 -16.01
N ILE A 54 -3.05 30.99 -16.37
CA ILE A 54 -2.41 29.86 -17.02
C ILE A 54 -1.46 29.21 -16.02
N ARG A 55 -1.61 27.91 -15.82
CA ARG A 55 -0.76 27.07 -14.95
C ARG A 55 0.08 26.13 -15.79
N ASN A 56 1.11 25.55 -15.16
CA ASN A 56 1.97 24.59 -15.84
C ASN A 56 1.17 23.32 -16.21
N ALA A 57 0.93 23.13 -17.51
CA ALA A 57 0.15 21.99 -18.03
C ALA A 57 0.79 20.64 -17.70
N ASN A 58 2.12 20.55 -17.65
CA ASN A 58 2.83 19.31 -17.30
C ASN A 58 2.58 18.96 -15.83
N VAL A 59 2.66 19.95 -14.94
CA VAL A 59 2.37 19.73 -13.51
C VAL A 59 0.90 19.34 -13.31
N LEU A 60 -0.04 20.00 -13.98
CA LEU A 60 -1.46 19.65 -13.90
C LEU A 60 -1.73 18.22 -14.42
N TYR A 61 -1.05 17.80 -15.49
CA TYR A 61 -1.12 16.45 -16.00
C TYR A 61 -0.64 15.42 -14.96
N GLU A 62 0.53 15.64 -14.36
CA GLU A 62 1.09 14.77 -13.31
C GLU A 62 0.21 14.73 -12.06
N VAL A 63 -0.37 15.86 -11.65
CA VAL A 63 -1.34 15.93 -10.55
C VAL A 63 -2.60 15.13 -10.87
N GLY A 64 -3.12 15.23 -12.11
CA GLY A 64 -4.25 14.43 -12.57
C GLY A 64 -3.96 12.93 -12.50
N LEU A 65 -2.77 12.50 -12.94
CA LEU A 65 -2.33 11.11 -12.81
C LEU A 65 -2.20 10.68 -11.34
N ALA A 66 -1.61 11.52 -10.50
CA ALA A 66 -1.44 11.24 -9.08
C ALA A 66 -2.78 11.04 -8.38
N HIS A 67 -3.77 11.91 -8.62
CA HIS A 67 -5.12 11.75 -8.07
C HIS A 67 -5.87 10.52 -8.60
N ALA A 68 -5.53 10.02 -9.79
CA ALA A 68 -6.16 8.82 -10.33
C ALA A 68 -5.68 7.52 -9.65
N ILE A 69 -4.45 7.48 -9.13
CA ILE A 69 -3.82 6.24 -8.65
C ILE A 69 -3.34 6.28 -7.19
N ARG A 70 -3.40 7.44 -6.53
CA ARG A 70 -2.97 7.63 -5.14
C ARG A 70 -4.10 8.07 -4.23
N LEU A 71 -3.89 7.86 -2.94
CA LEU A 71 -4.75 8.44 -1.91
C LEU A 71 -4.57 9.97 -1.86
N PRO A 72 -5.61 10.75 -1.51
CA PRO A 72 -5.50 12.20 -1.43
C PRO A 72 -4.37 12.70 -0.51
N GLU A 73 -4.08 11.96 0.56
CA GLU A 73 -3.04 12.34 1.54
C GLU A 73 -1.62 12.11 1.02
N GLU A 74 -1.47 11.32 -0.04
CA GLU A 74 -0.19 11.09 -0.72
C GLU A 74 0.11 12.18 -1.75
N VAL A 75 -0.80 13.13 -2.00
CA VAL A 75 -0.66 14.21 -2.98
C VAL A 75 -0.81 15.57 -2.28
N ILE A 76 0.29 16.32 -2.18
CA ILE A 76 0.34 17.62 -1.51
C ILE A 76 0.49 18.72 -2.57
N LEU A 77 -0.50 19.61 -2.63
CA LEU A 77 -0.53 20.73 -3.55
C LEU A 77 -0.18 22.03 -2.84
N PHE A 78 0.58 22.89 -3.52
CA PHE A 78 0.93 24.23 -3.09
C PHE A 78 0.61 25.28 -4.16
N ARG A 79 0.37 26.52 -3.74
CA ARG A 79 0.19 27.67 -4.62
C ARG A 79 0.59 28.97 -3.93
N SER A 80 1.15 29.93 -4.66
CA SER A 80 1.48 31.27 -4.12
C SER A 80 0.57 32.40 -4.59
N ASP A 81 -0.44 32.09 -5.40
CA ASP A 81 -1.45 33.04 -5.87
C ASP A 81 -2.86 32.72 -5.33
N GLU A 82 -3.81 33.64 -5.53
CA GLU A 82 -5.23 33.51 -5.12
C GLU A 82 -6.19 33.35 -6.32
N ASP A 83 -5.67 33.06 -7.52
CA ASP A 83 -6.49 32.90 -8.72
C ASP A 83 -7.49 31.74 -8.61
N GLN A 84 -8.47 31.69 -9.51
CA GLN A 84 -9.38 30.56 -9.56
C GLN A 84 -8.65 29.26 -9.95
N LEU A 85 -8.87 28.19 -9.17
CA LEU A 85 -8.39 26.84 -9.47
C LEU A 85 -9.25 26.18 -10.55
N ILE A 86 -8.68 25.20 -11.27
CA ILE A 86 -9.46 24.34 -12.17
C ILE A 86 -10.36 23.41 -11.37
N PHE A 87 -11.49 23.00 -11.96
CA PHE A 87 -12.50 22.22 -11.24
C PHE A 87 -11.95 20.91 -10.65
N ASP A 88 -11.00 20.26 -11.35
CA ASP A 88 -10.36 19.01 -10.93
C ASP A 88 -9.61 19.11 -9.58
N ILE A 89 -9.07 20.29 -9.26
CA ILE A 89 -8.27 20.51 -8.03
C ILE A 89 -9.00 21.41 -7.00
N THR A 90 -10.21 21.89 -7.32
CA THR A 90 -10.95 22.84 -6.46
C THR A 90 -11.36 22.22 -5.11
N ASN A 91 -11.64 20.91 -5.09
CA ASN A 91 -12.04 20.19 -3.88
C ASN A 91 -10.86 19.48 -3.19
N VAL A 92 -9.64 19.68 -3.68
CA VAL A 92 -8.43 19.11 -3.10
C VAL A 92 -7.80 20.15 -2.18
N ARG A 93 -7.17 19.68 -1.09
CA ARG A 93 -6.45 20.56 -0.17
C ARG A 93 -5.21 21.15 -0.88
N VAL A 94 -5.25 22.45 -1.14
CA VAL A 94 -4.10 23.21 -1.65
C VAL A 94 -3.58 24.15 -0.56
N ASN A 95 -2.29 24.08 -0.27
CA ASN A 95 -1.65 24.91 0.75
C ASN A 95 -1.16 26.22 0.11
N SER A 96 -1.52 27.35 0.71
CA SER A 96 -0.97 28.65 0.30
C SER A 96 0.41 28.86 0.93
N TYR A 97 1.36 29.36 0.15
CA TYR A 97 2.73 29.68 0.60
C TYR A 97 3.30 30.85 -0.20
N ASP A 98 4.32 31.53 0.31
CA ASP A 98 4.94 32.68 -0.38
C ASP A 98 6.45 32.46 -0.51
N PRO A 99 6.91 31.74 -1.55
CA PRO A 99 8.32 31.43 -1.74
C PRO A 99 9.14 32.64 -2.22
N ASP A 100 8.50 33.70 -2.74
CA ASP A 100 9.18 34.86 -3.32
C ASP A 100 9.46 35.93 -2.27
N THR A 101 8.50 36.20 -1.37
CA THR A 101 8.64 37.22 -0.33
C THR A 101 9.24 36.66 0.96
N ASP A 102 8.85 35.44 1.37
CA ASP A 102 9.38 34.80 2.58
C ASP A 102 9.78 33.33 2.34
N PRO A 103 10.93 33.11 1.67
CA PRO A 103 11.41 31.77 1.35
C PRO A 103 11.65 30.89 2.59
N SER A 104 12.01 31.50 3.73
CA SER A 104 12.23 30.79 4.99
C SER A 104 10.94 30.14 5.48
N THR A 105 9.90 30.95 5.64
CA THR A 105 8.60 30.48 6.15
C THR A 105 7.93 29.54 5.16
N ALA A 106 8.02 29.83 3.85
CA ALA A 106 7.50 28.94 2.81
C ALA A 106 8.16 27.55 2.88
N ARG A 107 9.48 27.50 3.10
CA ARG A 107 10.20 26.23 3.24
C ARG A 107 9.79 25.46 4.50
N GLU A 108 9.61 26.13 5.62
CA GLU A 108 9.15 25.50 6.86
C GLU A 108 7.75 24.93 6.71
N LEU A 109 6.84 25.67 6.06
CA LEU A 109 5.49 25.20 5.76
C LEU A 109 5.49 23.94 4.88
N VAL A 110 6.34 23.90 3.84
CA VAL A 110 6.49 22.71 3.00
C VAL A 110 6.98 21.51 3.82
N ILE A 111 7.98 21.71 4.68
CA ILE A 111 8.52 20.65 5.55
C ILE A 111 7.44 20.14 6.51
N ASP A 112 6.70 21.02 7.16
CA ASP A 112 5.67 20.66 8.12
C ASP A 112 4.51 19.92 7.44
N SER A 113 4.10 20.40 6.27
CA SER A 113 3.05 19.75 5.47
C SER A 113 3.47 18.34 5.04
N MET A 114 4.71 18.16 4.59
CA MET A 114 5.27 16.85 4.25
C MET A 114 5.30 15.91 5.46
N ASN A 115 5.80 16.39 6.61
CA ASN A 115 5.86 15.59 7.83
C ASN A 115 4.46 15.18 8.32
N ASN A 116 3.48 16.06 8.21
CA ASN A 116 2.10 15.76 8.58
C ASN A 116 1.46 14.74 7.64
N ALA A 117 1.65 14.87 6.33
CA ALA A 117 1.18 13.89 5.36
C ALA A 117 1.80 12.50 5.59
N LEU A 118 3.11 12.43 5.84
CA LEU A 118 3.79 11.17 6.15
C LEU A 118 3.24 10.49 7.41
N LYS A 119 2.95 11.26 8.46
CA LYS A 119 2.30 10.74 9.68
C LYS A 119 0.89 10.22 9.40
N GLU A 120 0.13 10.94 8.57
CA GLU A 120 -1.23 10.54 8.21
C GLU A 120 -1.23 9.25 7.38
N ILE A 121 -0.34 9.14 6.40
CA ILE A 121 -0.12 7.94 5.59
C ILE A 121 0.23 6.75 6.50
N ASP A 122 1.19 6.94 7.41
CA ASP A 122 1.61 5.90 8.35
C ASP A 122 0.47 5.45 9.26
N LEU A 123 -0.29 6.40 9.83
CA LEU A 123 -1.47 6.10 10.64
C LEU A 123 -2.52 5.31 9.86
N LYS A 124 -2.82 5.71 8.62
CA LYS A 124 -3.77 4.99 7.76
C LYS A 124 -3.30 3.58 7.42
N ARG A 125 -2.00 3.40 7.15
CA ARG A 125 -1.40 2.08 6.92
C ARG A 125 -1.54 1.20 8.15
N HIS A 126 -1.19 1.71 9.34
CA HIS A 126 -1.36 0.99 10.60
C HIS A 126 -2.82 0.62 10.86
N LEU A 127 -3.77 1.53 10.64
CA LEU A 127 -5.20 1.24 10.79
C LEU A 127 -5.69 0.19 9.78
N SER A 128 -5.17 0.21 8.56
CA SER A 128 -5.52 -0.77 7.52
C SER A 128 -5.01 -2.16 7.88
N VAL A 129 -3.74 -2.27 8.31
CA VAL A 129 -3.14 -3.51 8.82
C VAL A 129 -3.95 -4.05 10.00
N ARG A 130 -4.28 -3.18 10.97
CA ARG A 130 -5.07 -3.52 12.14
C ARG A 130 -6.43 -4.10 11.79
N ARG A 131 -7.19 -3.40 10.94
CA ARG A 131 -8.53 -3.85 10.51
C ARG A 131 -8.46 -5.16 9.74
N ALA A 132 -7.45 -5.32 8.89
CA ALA A 132 -7.25 -6.57 8.17
C ALA A 132 -6.97 -7.73 9.13
N ALA A 133 -6.08 -7.55 10.12
CA ALA A 133 -5.82 -8.53 11.17
C ALA A 133 -7.08 -8.88 11.99
N GLU A 134 -7.88 -7.87 12.37
CA GLU A 134 -9.15 -8.06 13.09
C GLU A 134 -10.20 -8.80 12.27
N SER A 135 -10.13 -8.72 10.94
CA SER A 135 -11.08 -9.38 10.06
C SER A 135 -10.79 -10.87 9.87
N LEU A 136 -9.58 -11.35 10.18
CA LEU A 136 -9.19 -12.73 9.92
C LEU A 136 -9.96 -13.69 10.83
N ASP A 137 -10.63 -14.65 10.20
CA ASP A 137 -11.14 -15.83 10.91
C ASP A 137 -10.01 -16.85 11.16
N TYR A 138 -10.27 -17.84 12.00
CA TYR A 138 -9.28 -18.86 12.36
C TYR A 138 -8.65 -19.57 11.14
N PRO A 139 -9.43 -20.06 10.15
CA PRO A 139 -8.84 -20.66 8.94
C PRO A 139 -7.92 -19.71 8.17
N SER A 140 -8.30 -18.43 8.03
CA SER A 140 -7.46 -17.42 7.37
C SER A 140 -6.20 -17.11 8.15
N TRP A 141 -6.29 -17.02 9.49
CA TRP A 141 -5.13 -16.86 10.35
C TRP A 141 -4.13 -18.02 10.20
N MET A 142 -4.63 -19.26 10.23
CA MET A 142 -3.78 -20.45 10.09
C MET A 142 -3.13 -20.54 8.71
N ALA A 143 -3.87 -20.21 7.64
CA ALA A 143 -3.32 -20.20 6.29
C ALA A 143 -2.25 -19.11 6.13
N LEU A 144 -2.46 -17.92 6.70
CA LEU A 144 -1.47 -16.84 6.70
C LEU A 144 -0.22 -17.23 7.51
N ALA A 145 -0.41 -17.85 8.67
CA ALA A 145 0.69 -18.34 9.50
C ALA A 145 1.53 -19.41 8.78
N GLU A 146 0.89 -20.33 8.06
CA GLU A 146 1.58 -21.33 7.22
C GLU A 146 2.40 -20.62 6.14
N ALA A 147 1.81 -19.61 5.47
CA ALA A 147 2.45 -18.84 4.41
C ALA A 147 3.63 -17.95 4.87
N GLN A 148 3.77 -17.68 6.18
CA GLN A 148 4.95 -17.02 6.73
C GLN A 148 6.16 -17.96 6.81
N HIS A 149 5.92 -19.25 6.96
CA HIS A 149 6.96 -20.26 7.15
C HIS A 149 7.36 -20.94 5.83
N GLY A 150 6.68 -20.61 4.73
CA GLY A 150 6.99 -21.10 3.38
C GLY A 150 5.82 -20.89 2.43
N ASP A 151 5.97 -21.36 1.19
CA ASP A 151 4.89 -21.28 0.21
C ASP A 151 3.76 -22.24 0.57
N ILE A 152 2.51 -21.79 0.41
CA ILE A 152 1.34 -22.66 0.49
C ILE A 152 0.92 -23.10 -0.91
N THR A 153 0.51 -24.36 -1.03
CA THR A 153 -0.03 -24.93 -2.27
C THR A 153 -1.54 -24.83 -2.28
N HIS A 154 -2.12 -24.83 -3.47
CA HIS A 154 -3.56 -24.87 -3.60
C HIS A 154 -4.11 -26.23 -3.11
N PRO A 155 -5.18 -26.25 -2.31
CA PRO A 155 -5.76 -27.49 -1.84
C PRO A 155 -6.29 -28.35 -2.99
N VAL A 156 -6.02 -29.66 -2.94
CA VAL A 156 -6.52 -30.62 -3.92
C VAL A 156 -8.01 -30.87 -3.70
N MET A 157 -8.82 -30.80 -4.76
CA MET A 157 -10.29 -30.95 -4.70
C MET A 157 -10.84 -31.95 -5.72
N ARG A 158 -10.18 -33.10 -5.89
CA ARG A 158 -10.54 -34.08 -6.94
C ARG A 158 -11.71 -34.99 -6.56
N THR A 159 -11.96 -35.17 -5.27
CA THR A 159 -13.05 -35.99 -4.75
C THR A 159 -13.99 -35.13 -3.89
N MET A 160 -15.25 -35.53 -3.77
CA MET A 160 -16.22 -34.83 -2.91
C MET A 160 -15.76 -34.76 -1.44
N GLY A 161 -15.10 -35.80 -0.94
CA GLY A 161 -14.51 -35.80 0.41
C GLY A 161 -13.39 -34.76 0.57
N GLN A 162 -12.51 -34.64 -0.43
CA GLN A 162 -11.47 -33.61 -0.45
C GLN A 162 -12.05 -32.19 -0.60
N ALA A 163 -13.06 -32.02 -1.46
CA ALA A 163 -13.72 -30.73 -1.64
C ALA A 163 -14.33 -30.23 -0.33
N ILE A 164 -15.03 -31.09 0.41
CA ILE A 164 -15.61 -30.75 1.72
C ILE A 164 -14.51 -30.50 2.76
N GLY A 165 -13.50 -31.38 2.83
CA GLY A 165 -12.40 -31.26 3.80
C GLY A 165 -11.53 -30.02 3.60
N ASN A 166 -11.36 -29.58 2.36
CA ASN A 166 -10.53 -28.42 2.01
C ASN A 166 -11.32 -27.13 1.74
N ALA A 167 -12.66 -27.15 1.81
CA ALA A 167 -13.50 -25.99 1.49
C ALA A 167 -13.14 -24.75 2.34
N SER A 168 -12.91 -24.94 3.65
CA SER A 168 -12.52 -23.85 4.55
C SER A 168 -11.15 -23.28 4.20
N ARG A 169 -10.17 -24.15 3.89
CA ARG A 169 -8.82 -23.75 3.50
C ARG A 169 -8.80 -23.00 2.17
N ALA A 170 -9.58 -23.43 1.19
CA ALA A 170 -9.65 -22.74 -0.09
C ALA A 170 -10.29 -21.35 0.05
N ARG A 171 -11.39 -21.24 0.81
CA ARG A 171 -12.01 -19.94 1.10
C ARG A 171 -11.07 -19.02 1.88
N ALA A 172 -10.28 -19.55 2.80
CA ALA A 172 -9.27 -18.80 3.53
C ALA A 172 -8.20 -18.23 2.57
N ILE A 173 -7.70 -19.04 1.64
CA ILE A 173 -6.73 -18.60 0.62
C ILE A 173 -7.34 -17.52 -0.28
N GLU A 174 -8.55 -17.73 -0.78
CA GLU A 174 -9.29 -16.75 -1.59
C GLU A 174 -9.43 -15.41 -0.85
N ARG A 175 -9.88 -15.45 0.41
CA ARG A 175 -10.02 -14.26 1.24
C ARG A 175 -8.69 -13.54 1.46
N LEU A 176 -7.60 -14.27 1.69
CA LEU A 176 -6.28 -13.68 1.87
C LEU A 176 -5.72 -13.08 0.56
N LEU A 177 -6.09 -13.62 -0.60
CA LEU A 177 -5.78 -13.04 -1.91
C LEU A 177 -6.58 -11.75 -2.14
N ASP A 178 -7.88 -11.75 -1.82
CA ASP A 178 -8.74 -10.56 -1.91
C ASP A 178 -8.27 -9.43 -1.00
N LEU A 179 -7.77 -9.78 0.19
CA LEU A 179 -7.14 -8.82 1.10
C LEU A 179 -5.76 -8.33 0.62
N GLY A 180 -5.16 -9.01 -0.36
CA GLY A 180 -3.78 -8.75 -0.79
C GLY A 180 -2.72 -9.19 0.23
N ALA A 181 -3.09 -10.03 1.20
CA ALA A 181 -2.16 -10.61 2.18
C ALA A 181 -1.32 -11.74 1.55
N LEU A 182 -1.90 -12.44 0.58
CA LEU A 182 -1.19 -13.40 -0.28
C LEU A 182 -1.11 -12.87 -1.71
N LYS A 183 -0.15 -13.42 -2.46
CA LYS A 183 -0.09 -13.29 -3.91
C LYS A 183 0.19 -14.65 -4.54
N THR A 184 -0.20 -14.81 -5.80
CA THR A 184 0.03 -16.03 -6.57
C THR A 184 1.34 -15.94 -7.33
N GLU A 185 2.17 -16.98 -7.19
CA GLU A 185 3.34 -17.23 -8.03
C GLU A 185 3.04 -18.36 -9.01
N TYR A 186 3.16 -18.06 -10.30
CA TYR A 186 3.01 -19.04 -11.36
C TYR A 186 4.35 -19.71 -11.63
N LEU A 187 4.38 -21.04 -11.65
CA LEU A 187 5.56 -21.75 -12.14
C LEU A 187 5.75 -21.40 -13.62
N GLN A 188 6.96 -20.93 -13.98
CA GLN A 188 7.33 -20.79 -15.39
C GLN A 188 7.30 -22.17 -16.04
N VAL A 189 6.32 -22.38 -16.93
CA VAL A 189 6.19 -23.63 -17.67
C VAL A 189 7.27 -23.65 -18.74
N THR A 190 8.38 -24.34 -18.47
CA THR A 190 9.35 -24.67 -19.53
C THR A 190 8.83 -25.86 -20.35
N PRO A 191 9.21 -25.98 -21.64
CA PRO A 191 8.83 -27.13 -22.47
C PRO A 191 9.25 -28.48 -21.88
N GLU A 192 10.34 -28.53 -21.10
CA GLU A 192 10.81 -29.72 -20.38
C GLU A 192 9.92 -30.08 -19.18
N LEU A 193 9.42 -29.07 -18.45
CA LEU A 193 8.46 -29.23 -17.36
C LEU A 193 7.10 -29.69 -17.89
N PHE A 194 6.66 -29.18 -19.04
CA PHE A 194 5.40 -29.60 -19.67
C PHE A 194 5.43 -31.06 -20.15
N LYS A 195 6.57 -31.50 -20.71
CA LYS A 195 6.77 -32.90 -21.14
C LYS A 195 6.93 -33.88 -19.97
N SER A 196 7.58 -33.46 -18.89
CA SER A 196 7.76 -34.30 -17.69
C SER A 196 6.54 -34.28 -16.75
N ALA A 197 5.73 -33.23 -16.78
CA ALA A 197 4.53 -33.11 -15.95
C ALA A 197 3.37 -34.00 -16.40
N GLY A 198 3.39 -34.60 -17.60
CA GLY A 198 2.49 -35.68 -17.99
C GLY A 198 1.01 -35.48 -17.64
N GLY A 199 0.47 -34.27 -17.81
CA GLY A 199 -0.93 -33.96 -17.44
C GLY A 199 -1.18 -33.84 -15.93
N GLY A 200 -0.18 -33.44 -15.14
CA GLY A 200 -0.29 -33.23 -13.70
C GLY A 200 -1.38 -32.21 -13.31
N PRO A 201 -1.85 -32.25 -12.03
CA PRO A 201 -2.87 -31.34 -11.53
C PRO A 201 -2.50 -29.87 -11.78
N ALA A 202 -3.45 -29.08 -12.31
CA ALA A 202 -3.30 -27.63 -12.47
C ALA A 202 -2.98 -26.95 -11.13
N GLU A 203 -3.43 -27.54 -10.03
CA GLU A 203 -3.22 -27.13 -8.64
C GLU A 203 -1.72 -27.05 -8.26
N ASN A 204 -0.85 -27.77 -8.96
CA ASN A 204 0.61 -27.72 -8.76
C ASN A 204 1.29 -26.61 -9.56
N MET A 205 0.57 -25.90 -10.43
CA MET A 205 1.12 -24.86 -11.31
C MET A 205 1.24 -23.49 -10.64
N PHE A 206 0.65 -23.34 -9.45
CA PHE A 206 0.67 -22.11 -8.69
C PHE A 206 0.97 -22.36 -7.22
N ARG A 207 1.71 -21.43 -6.62
CA ARG A 207 1.98 -21.34 -5.20
C ARG A 207 1.53 -19.98 -4.69
N TYR A 208 1.25 -19.90 -3.40
CA TYR A 208 0.94 -18.63 -2.76
C TYR A 208 1.98 -18.31 -1.71
N HIS A 209 2.43 -17.07 -1.70
CA HIS A 209 3.37 -16.54 -0.73
C HIS A 209 2.85 -15.24 -0.16
N THR A 210 3.36 -14.93 1.02
CA THR A 210 2.95 -13.75 1.74
C THR A 210 3.50 -12.48 1.08
N THR A 211 2.65 -11.45 0.98
CA THR A 211 3.06 -10.10 0.61
C THR A 211 3.63 -9.35 1.83
N PRO A 212 4.33 -8.21 1.65
CA PRO A 212 4.72 -7.35 2.76
C PRO A 212 3.52 -6.91 3.63
N PHE A 213 2.36 -6.69 3.00
CA PHE A 213 1.12 -6.38 3.72
C PHE A 213 0.65 -7.56 4.56
N GLY A 214 0.68 -8.78 4.01
CA GLY A 214 0.34 -9.99 4.76
C GLY A 214 1.28 -10.25 5.94
N SER A 215 2.59 -9.97 5.81
CA SER A 215 3.54 -10.06 6.92
C SER A 215 3.22 -9.04 8.02
N ALA A 216 2.91 -7.80 7.66
CA ALA A 216 2.47 -6.80 8.63
C ALA A 216 1.18 -7.20 9.36
N ILE A 217 0.21 -7.79 8.65
CA ILE A 217 -1.02 -8.33 9.25
C ILE A 217 -0.70 -9.45 10.25
N PHE A 218 0.18 -10.37 9.87
CA PHE A 218 0.57 -11.47 10.73
C PHE A 218 1.29 -11.00 12.00
N GLU A 219 2.20 -10.02 11.88
CA GLU A 219 2.89 -9.42 13.02
C GLU A 219 1.90 -8.74 13.99
N GLU A 220 0.98 -7.91 13.48
CA GLU A 220 -0.05 -7.24 14.30
C GLU A 220 -0.96 -8.27 14.99
N GLY A 221 -1.41 -9.32 14.28
CA GLY A 221 -2.23 -10.37 14.87
C GLY A 221 -1.47 -11.17 15.95
N THR A 222 -0.19 -11.46 15.72
CA THR A 222 0.65 -12.20 16.67
C THR A 222 0.88 -11.40 17.94
N ALA A 223 1.19 -10.10 17.81
CA ALA A 223 1.38 -9.20 18.94
C ALA A 223 0.14 -9.14 19.84
N ARG A 224 -1.06 -9.25 19.25
CA ARG A 224 -2.32 -9.30 20.00
C ARG A 224 -2.53 -10.62 20.70
N ILE A 225 -2.39 -11.75 19.99
CA ILE A 225 -2.59 -13.09 20.57
C ILE A 225 -1.62 -13.34 21.72
N LEU A 226 -0.37 -12.88 21.58
CA LEU A 226 0.67 -13.01 22.59
C LEU A 226 0.71 -11.84 23.58
N SER A 227 -0.29 -10.95 23.58
CA SER A 227 -0.33 -9.83 24.52
C SER A 227 -0.42 -10.37 25.96
N PRO A 228 0.25 -9.72 26.93
CA PRO A 228 0.20 -10.15 28.34
C PRO A 228 -1.23 -10.29 28.87
N GLU A 229 -2.14 -9.45 28.38
CA GLU A 229 -3.56 -9.45 28.72
C GLU A 229 -4.27 -10.72 28.23
N ILE A 230 -4.07 -11.12 26.96
CA ILE A 230 -4.65 -12.36 26.43
C ILE A 230 -4.02 -13.58 27.12
N VAL A 231 -2.72 -13.55 27.39
CA VAL A 231 -2.04 -14.62 28.14
C VAL A 231 -2.61 -14.76 29.56
N SER A 232 -2.95 -13.66 30.24
CA SER A 232 -3.64 -13.72 31.54
C SER A 232 -5.06 -14.28 31.45
N ILE A 233 -5.85 -13.85 30.45
CA ILE A 233 -7.23 -14.32 30.24
C ILE A 233 -7.24 -15.82 29.92
N LEU A 234 -6.34 -16.29 29.05
CA LEU A 234 -6.20 -17.71 28.73
C LEU A 234 -5.81 -18.51 29.97
N LYS A 235 -4.88 -18.02 30.80
CA LYS A 235 -4.50 -18.69 32.06
C LYS A 235 -5.67 -18.80 33.03
N GLU A 236 -6.48 -17.75 33.19
CA GLU A 236 -7.68 -17.80 34.04
C GLU A 236 -8.74 -18.77 33.50
N HIS A 237 -8.95 -18.78 32.18
CA HIS A 237 -9.93 -19.67 31.55
C HIS A 237 -9.55 -21.15 31.70
N PHE A 238 -8.30 -21.52 31.40
CA PHE A 238 -7.81 -22.90 31.54
C PHE A 238 -7.69 -23.36 33.01
N GLN A 239 -7.47 -22.43 33.95
CA GLN A 239 -7.48 -22.74 35.39
C GLN A 239 -8.89 -22.97 35.96
N ASN A 240 -9.93 -22.43 35.31
CA ASN A 240 -11.31 -22.64 35.72
C ASN A 240 -11.89 -23.93 35.11
N GLU A 241 -11.53 -24.29 33.88
CA GLU A 241 -11.96 -25.58 33.27
C GLU A 241 -11.39 -26.81 34.00
N THR A 242 -10.23 -26.68 34.65
CA THR A 242 -9.61 -27.76 35.45
C THR A 242 -10.18 -27.90 36.87
N LYS A 243 -11.05 -26.98 37.31
CA LYS A 243 -11.73 -27.06 38.62
C LYS A 243 -13.14 -27.63 38.55
N ASP A 244 -13.74 -27.65 37.36
CA ASP A 244 -15.08 -28.20 37.11
C ASP A 244 -15.06 -29.61 36.47
N SER A 245 -13.88 -30.25 36.42
CA SER A 245 -13.66 -31.65 36.02
C SER A 245 -13.24 -32.51 37.22
#